data_AF-A0A4Y9YDY7-F1
#
_entry.id   AF-A0A4Y9YDY7-F1
#
_cell.length_a   1.000
_cell.length_b   1.000
_cell.length_c   1.000
_cell.angle_alpha   90.00
_cell.angle_beta   90.00
_cell.angle_gamma   90.00
#
_symmetry.space_group_name_H-M   'P 1'
#
loop_
_entity.id
_entity.type
_entity.pdbx_description
1 polymer ?
#
loop_
_entity_poly.entity_id
_entity_poly.type
_entity_poly.pdbx_seq_one_letter_code
_entity_poly.pdbx_strand_id
1 'polypeptide(L)'
;MFGYAVVINAAPLQRRQTGDVQCNIDRLKVVVGMQETLDSVNQLSTQLGCNTSFASNITTAQTGIHGAQVATDEISQAIFANQTADPDLRQQFAGNITMVLAALQAIEPTDSTSNATLTQALTSLNGTAAAGNDVVADCH
;
A
#
# COMPACT_ATOMS: atom_id res chain seq x y z
N MET A 1 10.02 -55.89 21.99
CA MET A 1 9.35 -54.94 21.08
C MET A 1 9.51 -53.56 21.70
N PHE A 2 10.39 -52.73 21.14
CA PHE A 2 10.70 -51.40 21.64
C PHE A 2 9.62 -50.41 21.16
N GLY A 3 8.96 -49.72 22.10
CA GLY A 3 7.98 -48.68 21.82
C GLY A 3 8.68 -47.36 21.47
N TYR A 4 8.33 -46.78 20.32
CA TYR A 4 8.80 -45.46 19.91
C TYR A 4 7.92 -44.38 20.54
N ALA A 5 8.52 -43.54 21.38
CA ALA A 5 7.91 -42.29 21.82
C ALA A 5 8.09 -41.23 20.73
N VAL A 6 6.99 -40.80 20.11
CA VAL A 6 6.98 -39.64 19.21
C VAL A 6 7.10 -38.39 20.08
N VAL A 7 8.29 -37.80 20.10
CA VAL A 7 8.51 -36.49 20.75
C VAL A 7 8.03 -35.43 19.76
N ILE A 8 6.79 -34.96 19.94
CA ILE A 8 6.29 -33.78 19.25
C ILE A 8 7.05 -32.59 19.82
N ASN A 9 8.15 -32.20 19.16
CA ASN A 9 8.68 -30.86 19.36
C ASN A 9 7.61 -29.91 18.81
N ALA A 10 6.75 -29.40 19.69
CA ALA A 10 6.08 -28.15 19.40
C ALA A 10 7.20 -27.16 19.12
N ALA A 11 7.39 -26.80 17.84
CA ALA A 11 8.29 -25.73 17.48
C ALA A 11 7.93 -24.56 18.41
N PRO A 12 8.93 -23.89 19.02
CA PRO A 12 8.64 -22.74 19.86
C PRO A 12 7.69 -21.85 19.07
N LEU A 13 6.68 -21.31 19.75
CA LEU A 13 5.80 -20.28 19.18
C LEU A 13 6.71 -19.08 18.85
N GLN A 14 7.39 -19.17 17.72
CA GLN A 14 8.04 -18.06 17.06
C GLN A 14 6.90 -17.08 16.89
N ARG A 15 7.01 -15.90 17.54
CA ARG A 15 6.00 -14.84 17.45
C ARG A 15 5.53 -14.80 16.00
N ARG A 16 4.24 -15.06 15.76
CA ARG A 16 3.64 -14.91 14.44
C ARG A 16 4.17 -13.58 13.89
N GLN A 17 4.62 -13.52 12.63
CA GLN A 17 5.11 -12.30 11.98
C GLN A 17 4.05 -11.18 11.85
N THR A 18 3.00 -11.19 12.67
CA THR A 18 2.48 -9.97 13.28
C THR A 18 3.63 -9.36 14.09
N GLY A 19 4.37 -8.45 13.47
CA GLY A 19 5.45 -7.74 14.18
C GLY A 19 4.90 -7.06 15.44
N ASP A 20 5.79 -6.39 16.16
CA ASP A 20 5.41 -5.51 17.26
C ASP A 20 4.18 -4.65 16.90
N VAL A 21 3.42 -4.19 17.91
CA VAL A 21 2.25 -3.33 17.73
C VAL A 21 2.53 -2.22 16.71
N GLN A 22 3.74 -1.67 16.72
CA GLN A 22 4.22 -0.69 15.75
C GLN A 22 4.18 -1.19 14.28
N CYS A 23 4.75 -2.36 13.99
CA CYS A 23 4.67 -2.98 12.67
C CYS A 23 3.22 -3.12 12.15
N ASN A 24 2.28 -3.50 13.02
CA ASN A 24 0.87 -3.64 12.63
C ASN A 24 0.20 -2.27 12.42
N ILE A 25 0.59 -1.26 13.20
CA ILE A 25 0.16 0.13 13.00
C ILE A 25 0.65 0.64 11.64
N ASP A 26 1.90 0.41 11.28
CA ASP A 26 2.46 0.92 10.02
C ASP A 26 1.87 0.21 8.79
N ARG A 27 1.61 -1.10 8.90
CA ARG A 27 0.82 -1.82 7.88
C ARG A 27 -0.59 -1.23 7.73
N LEU A 28 -1.25 -0.90 8.84
CA LEU A 28 -2.56 -0.26 8.79
C LEU A 28 -2.50 1.13 8.16
N LYS A 29 -1.49 1.95 8.48
CA LYS A 29 -1.28 3.27 7.85
C LYS A 29 -1.10 3.15 6.34
N VAL A 30 -0.38 2.14 5.85
CA VAL A 30 -0.25 1.88 4.40
C VAL A 30 -1.62 1.66 3.77
N VAL A 31 -2.42 0.74 4.34
CA VAL A 31 -3.76 0.42 3.82
C VAL A 31 -4.71 1.63 3.86
N VAL A 32 -4.76 2.33 5.00
CA VAL A 32 -5.61 3.52 5.18
C VAL A 32 -5.18 4.64 4.21
N GLY A 33 -3.89 4.94 4.12
CA GLY A 33 -3.40 6.00 3.24
C GLY A 33 -3.63 5.68 1.76
N MET A 34 -3.54 4.41 1.33
CA MET A 34 -3.91 4.02 -0.04
C MET A 34 -5.39 4.28 -0.31
N GLN A 35 -6.27 3.93 0.63
CA GLN A 35 -7.70 4.20 0.50
C GLN A 35 -8.01 5.70 0.46
N GLU A 36 -7.43 6.50 1.35
CA GLU A 36 -7.60 7.95 1.35
C GLU A 36 -7.10 8.60 0.06
N THR A 37 -5.97 8.09 -0.48
CA THR A 37 -5.44 8.53 -1.76
C THR A 37 -6.44 8.20 -2.88
N LEU A 38 -6.98 6.97 -2.90
CA LEU A 38 -7.95 6.54 -3.91
C LEU A 38 -9.24 7.37 -3.85
N ASP A 39 -9.76 7.63 -2.65
CA ASP A 39 -10.95 8.45 -2.45
C ASP A 39 -10.72 9.88 -2.97
N SER A 40 -9.55 10.45 -2.67
CA SER A 40 -9.15 11.76 -3.18
C SER A 40 -9.03 11.76 -4.71
N VAL A 41 -8.48 10.71 -5.32
CA VAL A 41 -8.39 10.57 -6.78
C VAL A 41 -9.77 10.43 -7.43
N ASN A 42 -10.68 9.67 -6.82
CA ASN A 42 -12.06 9.53 -7.30
C ASN A 42 -12.83 10.85 -7.19
N GLN A 43 -12.61 11.59 -6.11
CA GLN A 43 -13.15 12.93 -5.94
C GLN A 43 -12.59 13.89 -6.98
N LEU A 44 -11.27 13.85 -7.23
CA LEU A 44 -10.61 14.65 -8.25
C LEU A 44 -11.16 14.33 -9.65
N SER A 45 -11.37 13.05 -9.97
CA SER A 45 -12.04 12.62 -11.20
C SER A 45 -13.41 13.27 -11.38
N THR A 46 -14.20 13.31 -10.30
CA THR A 46 -15.53 13.92 -10.29
C THR A 46 -15.47 15.44 -10.49
N GLN A 47 -14.55 16.11 -9.79
CA GLN A 47 -14.36 17.57 -9.89
C GLN A 47 -13.84 17.99 -11.27
N LEU A 48 -12.96 17.18 -11.85
CA LEU A 48 -12.40 17.38 -13.18
C LEU A 48 -13.29 16.86 -14.30
N GLY A 49 -14.51 16.36 -14.02
CA GLY A 49 -15.35 15.52 -14.91
C GLY A 49 -15.66 15.99 -16.34
N CYS A 50 -15.19 17.17 -16.76
CA CYS A 50 -15.24 17.67 -18.14
C CYS A 50 -13.86 17.89 -18.78
N ASN A 51 -12.77 17.69 -18.04
CA ASN A 51 -11.39 17.92 -18.47
C ASN A 51 -10.75 16.61 -18.94
N THR A 52 -10.88 16.33 -20.24
CA THR A 52 -10.28 15.16 -20.87
C THR A 52 -8.74 15.15 -20.80
N SER A 53 -8.11 16.30 -20.55
CA SER A 53 -6.65 16.44 -20.51
C SER A 53 -6.02 15.63 -19.37
N PHE A 54 -6.76 15.39 -18.28
CA PHE A 54 -6.24 14.68 -17.10
C PHE A 54 -6.85 13.29 -16.90
N ALA A 55 -7.74 12.85 -17.79
CA ALA A 55 -8.43 11.57 -17.64
C ALA A 55 -7.44 10.39 -17.59
N SER A 56 -6.42 10.38 -18.45
CA SER A 56 -5.37 9.35 -18.45
C SER A 56 -4.55 9.35 -17.16
N ASN A 57 -4.25 10.53 -16.60
CA ASN A 57 -3.55 10.67 -15.32
C ASN A 57 -4.38 10.11 -14.16
N ILE A 58 -5.67 10.44 -14.11
CA ILE A 58 -6.60 9.89 -13.11
C ILE A 58 -6.65 8.36 -13.20
N THR A 59 -6.84 7.80 -14.39
CA THR A 59 -6.86 6.35 -14.58
C THR A 59 -5.52 5.71 -14.19
N THR A 60 -4.40 6.34 -14.55
CA THR A 60 -3.06 5.85 -14.18
C THR A 60 -2.87 5.83 -12.67
N ALA A 61 -3.31 6.89 -11.98
CA ALA A 61 -3.28 6.95 -10.52
C ALA A 61 -4.15 5.85 -9.89
N GLN A 62 -5.39 5.65 -10.38
CA GLN A 62 -6.27 4.59 -9.89
C GLN A 62 -5.66 3.19 -10.10
N THR A 63 -5.13 2.92 -11.29
CA THR A 63 -4.46 1.64 -11.60
C THR A 63 -3.24 1.43 -10.71
N GLY A 64 -2.41 2.44 -10.51
CA GLY A 64 -1.24 2.36 -9.63
C GLY A 64 -1.65 2.07 -8.18
N ILE A 65 -2.67 2.76 -7.64
CA ILE A 65 -3.14 2.49 -6.27
C ILE A 65 -3.63 1.05 -6.13
N HIS A 66 -4.43 0.57 -7.10
CA HIS A 66 -4.91 -0.81 -7.09
C HIS A 66 -3.75 -1.82 -7.18
N GLY A 67 -2.74 -1.55 -8.02
CA GLY A 67 -1.53 -2.37 -8.09
C GLY A 67 -0.75 -2.41 -6.77
N ALA A 68 -0.64 -1.28 -6.07
CA ALA A 68 -0.02 -1.21 -4.75
C ALA A 68 -0.82 -2.01 -3.69
N GLN A 69 -2.16 -1.94 -3.74
CA GLN A 69 -3.03 -2.73 -2.87
C GLN A 69 -2.85 -4.23 -3.11
N VAL A 70 -2.89 -4.68 -4.38
CA VAL A 70 -2.67 -6.09 -4.74
C VAL A 70 -1.31 -6.60 -4.22
N ALA A 71 -0.23 -5.85 -4.45
CA ALA A 71 1.09 -6.23 -3.94
C ALA A 71 1.13 -6.32 -2.41
N THR A 72 0.45 -5.41 -1.71
CA THR A 72 0.35 -5.40 -0.24
C THR A 72 -0.46 -6.60 0.28
N ASP A 73 -1.54 -6.96 -0.41
CA ASP A 73 -2.38 -8.11 -0.08
C ASP A 73 -1.61 -9.41 -0.26
N GLU A 74 -0.84 -9.56 -1.36
CA GLU A 74 -0.01 -10.75 -1.59
C GLU A 74 1.12 -10.88 -0.57
N ILE A 75 1.77 -9.78 -0.18
CA ILE A 75 2.73 -9.77 0.94
C ILE A 75 2.05 -10.24 2.24
N SER A 76 0.87 -9.70 2.53
CA SER A 76 0.12 -10.03 3.74
C SER A 76 -0.30 -11.49 3.77
N GLN A 77 -0.77 -12.03 2.63
CA GLN A 77 -1.13 -13.44 2.48
C GLN A 77 0.06 -14.37 2.73
N ALA A 78 1.24 -14.08 2.15
CA ALA A 78 2.45 -14.86 2.38
C ALA A 78 2.83 -14.88 3.87
N ILE A 79 2.76 -13.72 4.55
CA ILE A 79 3.01 -13.60 5.99
C ILE A 79 2.04 -14.45 6.81
N PHE A 80 0.73 -14.39 6.51
CA PHE A 80 -0.27 -15.21 7.21
C PHE A 80 -0.10 -16.70 6.94
N ALA A 81 0.38 -17.07 5.76
CA ALA A 81 0.76 -18.44 5.41
C ALA A 81 2.11 -18.88 6.00
N ASN A 82 2.81 -18.01 6.76
CA ASN A 82 4.16 -18.24 7.28
C ASN A 82 5.17 -18.59 6.18
N GLN A 83 5.03 -17.93 5.03
CA GLN A 83 5.90 -18.02 3.87
C GLN A 83 6.69 -16.72 3.70
N THR A 84 7.86 -16.81 3.07
CA THR A 84 8.58 -15.61 2.63
C THR A 84 7.80 -14.99 1.49
N ALA A 85 7.35 -13.73 1.66
CA ALA A 85 6.75 -12.97 0.56
C ALA A 85 7.73 -12.85 -0.60
N ASP A 86 7.21 -12.91 -1.82
CA ASP A 86 8.02 -12.71 -3.03
C ASP A 86 8.74 -11.35 -2.95
N PRO A 87 10.08 -11.32 -3.07
CA PRO A 87 10.85 -10.07 -2.99
C PRO A 87 10.41 -9.05 -4.04
N ASP A 88 9.87 -9.47 -5.19
CA ASP A 88 9.43 -8.58 -6.25
C ASP A 88 8.17 -7.78 -5.86
N LEU A 89 7.38 -8.23 -4.89
CA LEU A 89 6.16 -7.53 -4.45
C LEU A 89 6.48 -6.17 -3.82
N ARG A 90 7.61 -6.05 -3.13
CA ARG A 90 8.06 -4.75 -2.58
C ARG A 90 8.45 -3.79 -3.70
N GLN A 91 9.09 -4.30 -4.75
CA GLN A 91 9.43 -3.53 -5.94
C GLN A 91 8.17 -3.11 -6.70
N GLN A 92 7.18 -4.00 -6.82
CA GLN A 92 5.89 -3.71 -7.42
C GLN A 92 5.14 -2.64 -6.63
N PHE A 93 5.09 -2.73 -5.29
CA PHE A 93 4.49 -1.70 -4.45
C PHE A 93 5.17 -0.33 -4.68
N ALA A 94 6.50 -0.26 -4.59
CA ALA A 94 7.25 0.98 -4.80
C ALA A 94 7.07 1.56 -6.22
N GLY A 95 7.07 0.70 -7.24
CA GLY A 95 6.84 1.08 -8.63
C GLY A 95 5.44 1.66 -8.85
N ASN A 96 4.42 1.03 -8.25
CA ASN A 96 3.05 1.51 -8.28
C ASN A 96 2.91 2.88 -7.57
N ILE A 97 3.46 3.05 -6.37
CA ILE A 97 3.45 4.34 -5.66
C ILE A 97 4.13 5.44 -6.50
N THR A 98 5.25 5.13 -7.15
CA THR A 98 5.96 6.06 -8.05
C THR A 98 5.09 6.43 -9.26
N MET A 99 4.39 5.46 -9.84
CA MET A 99 3.45 5.68 -10.94
C MET A 99 2.30 6.61 -10.52
N VAL A 100 1.71 6.40 -9.34
CA VAL A 100 0.65 7.27 -8.81
C VAL A 100 1.17 8.69 -8.62
N LEU A 101 2.35 8.85 -8.00
CA LEU A 101 2.94 10.16 -7.76
C LEU A 101 3.15 10.94 -9.06
N ALA A 102 3.78 10.29 -10.06
CA ALA A 102 4.01 10.90 -11.36
C ALA A 102 2.70 11.29 -12.06
N ALA A 103 1.67 10.42 -11.97
CA ALA A 103 0.37 10.70 -12.56
C ALA A 103 -0.31 11.90 -11.91
N LEU A 104 -0.31 11.99 -10.56
CA LEU A 104 -0.89 13.10 -9.81
C LEU A 104 -0.14 14.41 -10.03
N GLN A 105 1.19 14.39 -10.07
CA GLN A 105 2.01 15.59 -10.31
C GLN A 105 1.80 16.21 -11.70
N ALA A 106 1.35 15.42 -12.67
CA ALA A 106 1.02 15.89 -14.01
C ALA A 106 -0.41 16.43 -14.13
N ILE A 107 -1.20 16.42 -13.06
CA ILE A 107 -2.50 17.08 -13.00
C ILE A 107 -2.28 18.52 -12.54
N GLU A 108 -2.76 19.48 -13.33
CA GLU A 108 -2.65 20.91 -13.04
C GLU A 108 -4.05 21.54 -13.05
N PRO A 109 -4.84 21.41 -11.97
CA PRO A 109 -6.16 21.99 -11.90
C PRO A 109 -6.09 23.52 -11.84
N THR A 110 -7.06 24.20 -12.45
CA THR A 110 -7.13 25.67 -12.40
C THR A 110 -8.01 26.19 -11.26
N ASP A 111 -8.95 25.38 -10.78
CA ASP A 111 -9.84 25.76 -9.69
C ASP A 111 -9.25 25.38 -8.32
N SER A 112 -9.60 26.15 -7.29
CA SER A 112 -9.05 25.98 -5.94
C SER A 112 -9.49 24.66 -5.28
N THR A 113 -10.68 24.15 -5.64
CA THR A 113 -11.26 22.96 -5.02
C THR A 113 -10.53 21.71 -5.49
N SER A 114 -10.34 21.55 -6.80
CA SER A 114 -9.55 20.47 -7.39
C SER A 114 -8.09 20.54 -6.95
N ASN A 115 -7.51 21.74 -6.82
CA ASN A 115 -6.16 21.90 -6.28
C ASN A 115 -6.03 21.42 -4.83
N ALA A 116 -7.01 21.72 -3.98
CA ALA A 116 -7.02 21.24 -2.60
C ALA A 116 -7.14 19.71 -2.56
N THR A 117 -8.02 19.12 -3.38
CA THR A 117 -8.18 17.66 -3.48
C THR A 117 -6.92 16.98 -4.03
N LEU A 118 -6.25 17.56 -5.03
CA LEU A 118 -4.96 17.06 -5.52
C LEU A 118 -3.88 17.11 -4.43
N THR A 119 -3.82 18.20 -3.67
CA THR A 119 -2.87 18.35 -2.55
C THR A 119 -3.13 17.31 -1.47
N GLN A 120 -4.39 17.02 -1.16
CA GLN A 120 -4.77 15.96 -0.22
C GLN A 120 -4.32 14.59 -0.73
N ALA A 121 -4.57 14.27 -2.02
CA ALA A 121 -4.13 13.01 -2.62
C ALA A 121 -2.60 12.84 -2.53
N LEU A 122 -1.82 13.89 -2.85
CA LEU A 122 -0.37 13.87 -2.73
C LEU A 122 0.11 13.71 -1.27
N THR A 123 -0.60 14.32 -0.32
CA THR A 123 -0.28 14.22 1.10
C THR A 123 -0.51 12.80 1.62
N SER A 124 -1.67 12.21 1.34
CA SER A 124 -1.98 10.83 1.74
C SER A 124 -1.03 9.84 1.06
N LEU A 125 -0.70 10.02 -0.22
CA LEU A 125 0.26 9.16 -0.93
C LEU A 125 1.67 9.21 -0.30
N ASN A 126 2.16 10.41 0.03
CA ASN A 126 3.45 10.55 0.71
C ASN A 126 3.43 9.92 2.11
N GLY A 127 2.31 10.04 2.82
CA GLY A 127 2.09 9.34 4.10
C GLY A 127 2.14 7.82 3.96
N THR A 128 1.50 7.27 2.93
CA THR A 128 1.57 5.85 2.58
C THR A 128 2.99 5.40 2.26
N ALA A 129 3.74 6.19 1.47
CA ALA A 129 5.12 5.87 1.14
C ALA A 129 6.02 5.86 2.39
N ALA A 130 5.84 6.82 3.30
CA ALA A 130 6.55 6.86 4.57
C ALA A 130 6.21 5.65 5.45
N ALA A 131 4.92 5.34 5.61
CA ALA A 131 4.49 4.16 6.37
C ALA A 131 5.01 2.85 5.76
N GLY A 132 5.14 2.76 4.43
CA GLY A 132 5.75 1.61 3.77
C GLY A 132 7.23 1.43 4.14
N ASN A 133 7.97 2.53 4.31
CA ASN A 133 9.35 2.48 4.80
C ASN A 133 9.39 2.10 6.29
N ASP A 134 8.46 2.62 7.10
CA ASP A 134 8.35 2.25 8.52
C ASP A 134 8.05 0.75 8.68
N VAL A 135 7.21 0.16 7.82
CA VAL A 135 7.01 -1.30 7.78
C VAL A 135 8.30 -2.07 7.53
N VAL A 136 9.21 -1.57 6.67
CA VAL A 136 10.52 -2.21 6.46
C VAL A 136 11.40 -2.10 7.71
N ALA A 137 11.34 -0.95 8.40
CA ALA A 137 12.14 -0.67 9.58
C ALA A 137 11.65 -1.38 10.85
N ASP A 138 10.33 -1.51 11.02
CA ASP A 138 9.72 -1.91 12.30
C ASP A 138 9.21 -3.36 12.28
N CYS A 139 9.03 -3.96 11.10
CA CYS A 139 8.61 -5.35 10.97
C CYS A 139 9.81 -6.29 10.77
N HIS A 140 10.39 -6.76 11.88
CA HIS A 140 11.44 -7.79 11.92
C HIS A 140 10.97 -9.10 12.56
#